data_AF-A0AA39UMN5-F1
#
_entry.id   AF-A0AA39UMN5-F1
#
_cell.length_a   1.000
_cell.length_b   1.000
_cell.length_c   1.000
_cell.angle_alpha   90.00
_cell.angle_beta   90.00
_cell.angle_gamma   90.00
#
_symmetry.space_group_name_H-M   'P 1'
#
loop_
_entity.id
_entity.type
_entity.pdbx_description
1 polymer ?
#
loop_
_entity_poly.entity_id
_entity_poly.type
_entity_poly.pdbx_seq_one_letter_code
_entity_poly.pdbx_strand_id
1 'polypeptide(L)'
;MSDFTLVEPAGWTLSLQSIYSAYVGYFQIHGIPWWDRSWGHLFSSFGDFLSFSWPVITLTDATTGQAHIVTRPGSLNAFLKMVKTRRTLPIPPNILHITPFSGASRHMRHINDWTAYKKLHATLPASELAAIRTRIRAGDPTVIIPLWTARDKTYLTLSFSWSERNEKSCLEWGYAAVRCSVLDSQGQWPPVPDVNYRFPGTSQWDCAHLDYNRKGHYITAEYADQVINRINPTFPWSYAFGDSQVIAKSNISQVVEAVVSSLASPNSDTTANGLVLVIHGSADVIPRLQQMGIKLPHNMHIIDTASFERTLFASGKRGVMEGRQPGSLMTLDGLIMTLAPGLASIPRNTGNESFLGLFALQMLLEPEGVRMPTVNVKNVTAGMRHSMVMNSKNGTGMSPTDLVWARKVGVQIAWETARRFGHFKQEVEEVKWVCVDAVNSSLDYFFRIMDNSEFGLRTCYDYMDSLYIATQIVFLIAYLWWKELSHFCTGYYGKLAENTVKTALFINAPFAC
;
A
#
# COMPACT_ATOMS: atom_id res chain seq x y z
N MET A 1 3.35 -23.19 43.91
CA MET A 1 3.92 -22.04 43.17
C MET A 1 5.03 -22.61 42.30
N SER A 2 4.86 -22.64 40.98
CA SER A 2 5.88 -23.18 40.07
C SER A 2 7.00 -22.15 39.89
N ASP A 3 8.24 -22.52 40.19
CA ASP A 3 9.43 -21.69 39.95
C ASP A 3 9.55 -21.38 38.46
N PHE A 4 9.21 -20.13 38.08
CA PHE A 4 9.41 -19.63 36.73
C PHE A 4 10.77 -18.96 36.65
N THR A 5 11.78 -19.66 36.13
CA THR A 5 13.07 -19.04 35.82
C THR A 5 13.01 -18.41 34.44
N LEU A 6 13.13 -17.08 34.39
CA LEU A 6 13.35 -16.35 33.15
C LEU A 6 14.85 -16.33 32.82
N VAL A 7 15.18 -16.58 31.56
CA VAL A 7 16.57 -16.60 31.09
C VAL A 7 16.71 -15.82 29.80
N GLU A 8 17.88 -15.23 29.62
CA GLU A 8 18.24 -14.58 28.37
C GLU A 8 18.45 -15.62 27.26
N PRO A 9 17.97 -15.35 26.02
CA PRO A 9 18.15 -16.24 24.86
C PRO A 9 19.60 -16.49 24.46
N ALA A 10 20.51 -15.57 24.79
CA ALA A 10 21.92 -15.70 24.44
C ALA A 10 22.52 -17.01 25.01
N GLY A 11 23.22 -17.76 24.15
CA GLY A 11 23.83 -19.04 24.51
C GLY A 11 22.91 -20.27 24.45
N TRP A 12 21.62 -20.11 24.18
CA TRP A 12 20.68 -21.21 23.91
C TRP A 12 20.60 -21.48 22.41
N THR A 13 21.56 -22.23 21.89
CA THR A 13 21.78 -22.33 20.44
C THR A 13 21.55 -23.70 19.87
N LEU A 14 21.34 -24.76 20.66
CA LEU A 14 21.26 -26.13 20.14
C LEU A 14 19.82 -26.63 20.10
N SER A 15 19.32 -27.01 18.92
CA SER A 15 18.01 -27.65 18.80
C SER A 15 18.03 -29.02 19.50
N LEU A 16 17.14 -29.22 20.48
CA LEU A 16 17.11 -30.43 21.30
C LEU A 16 16.86 -31.70 20.47
N GLN A 17 15.89 -31.63 19.57
CA GLN A 17 15.58 -32.75 18.68
C GLN A 17 16.74 -33.04 17.72
N SER A 18 17.44 -32.00 17.27
CA SER A 18 18.61 -32.16 16.40
C SER A 18 19.78 -32.84 17.10
N ILE A 19 19.97 -32.61 18.40
CA ILE A 19 21.01 -33.32 19.18
C ILE A 19 20.76 -34.83 19.09
N TYR A 20 19.53 -35.27 19.40
CA TYR A 20 19.15 -36.68 19.34
C TYR A 20 19.36 -37.26 17.93
N SER A 21 18.81 -36.61 16.89
CA SER A 21 18.93 -37.12 15.52
C SER A 21 20.38 -37.17 15.03
N ALA A 22 21.20 -36.19 15.43
CA ALA A 22 22.62 -36.16 15.08
C ALA A 22 23.39 -37.33 15.71
N TYR A 23 23.09 -37.69 16.96
CA TYR A 23 23.68 -38.86 17.60
C TYR A 23 23.25 -40.19 16.96
N VAL A 24 21.96 -40.37 16.71
CA VAL A 24 21.44 -41.57 16.04
C VAL A 24 22.11 -41.74 14.66
N GLY A 25 22.18 -40.67 13.87
CA GLY A 25 22.87 -40.69 12.58
C GLY A 25 24.38 -40.95 12.72
N TYR A 26 25.03 -40.36 13.71
CA TYR A 26 26.46 -40.61 13.99
C TYR A 26 26.73 -42.09 14.28
N PHE A 27 25.88 -42.74 15.07
CA PHE A 27 26.01 -44.16 15.36
C PHE A 27 25.87 -45.05 14.13
N GLN A 28 24.90 -44.73 13.27
CA GLN A 28 24.67 -45.44 12.02
C GLN A 28 25.89 -45.34 11.09
N ILE A 29 26.41 -44.13 10.90
CA ILE A 29 27.55 -43.88 9.99
C ILE A 29 28.83 -44.58 10.47
N HIS A 30 29.06 -44.63 11.78
CA HIS A 30 30.30 -45.20 12.35
C HIS A 30 30.15 -46.65 12.82
N GLY A 31 29.01 -47.30 12.55
CA GLY A 31 28.75 -48.68 12.97
C GLY A 31 28.87 -48.89 14.48
N ILE A 32 28.46 -47.91 15.29
CA ILE A 32 28.59 -47.98 16.75
C ILE A 32 27.44 -48.82 17.32
N PRO A 33 27.70 -49.97 17.97
CA PRO A 33 26.66 -50.78 18.61
C PRO A 33 26.25 -50.14 19.94
N TRP A 34 25.47 -49.05 19.84
CA TRP A 34 25.07 -48.26 20.99
C TRP A 34 24.07 -48.99 21.90
N TRP A 35 23.28 -49.91 21.36
CA TRP A 35 22.30 -50.72 22.12
C TRP A 35 22.95 -51.64 23.16
N ASP A 36 24.19 -52.06 22.96
CA ASP A 36 24.95 -52.88 23.93
C ASP A 36 25.63 -52.04 25.01
N ARG A 37 25.50 -50.70 24.96
CA ARG A 37 26.09 -49.78 25.93
C ARG A 37 25.13 -49.55 27.09
N SER A 38 25.67 -49.36 28.29
CA SER A 38 24.87 -49.06 29.49
C SER A 38 24.00 -47.81 29.35
N TRP A 39 24.44 -46.84 28.54
CA TRP A 39 23.71 -45.62 28.21
C TRP A 39 22.85 -45.74 26.93
N GLY A 40 22.89 -46.88 26.23
CA GLY A 40 22.20 -47.10 24.96
C GLY A 40 20.70 -46.86 25.05
N HIS A 41 20.08 -47.21 26.18
CA HIS A 41 18.66 -46.99 26.44
C HIS A 41 18.21 -45.53 26.26
N LEU A 42 19.10 -44.54 26.50
CA LEU A 42 18.81 -43.12 26.28
C LEU A 42 18.66 -42.73 24.80
N PHE A 43 19.04 -43.61 23.88
CA PHE A 43 18.93 -43.40 22.44
C PHE A 43 17.94 -44.38 21.77
N SER A 44 17.25 -45.21 22.56
CA SER A 44 16.23 -46.14 22.06
C SER A 44 15.03 -45.42 21.45
N SER A 45 14.66 -44.27 22.02
CA SER A 45 13.67 -43.37 21.47
C SER A 45 13.99 -41.93 21.86
N PHE A 46 13.37 -40.96 21.19
CA PHE A 46 13.47 -39.57 21.64
C PHE A 46 12.84 -39.36 23.02
N GLY A 47 11.82 -40.15 23.38
CA GLY A 47 11.24 -40.13 24.73
C GLY A 47 12.26 -40.52 25.80
N ASP A 48 13.03 -41.59 25.56
CA ASP A 48 14.06 -42.05 26.50
C ASP A 48 15.21 -41.04 26.59
N PHE A 49 15.55 -40.38 25.49
CA PHE A 49 16.54 -39.31 25.44
C PHE A 49 16.16 -38.12 26.34
N LEU A 50 14.86 -37.84 26.47
CA LEU A 50 14.37 -36.74 27.31
C LEU A 50 14.54 -37.02 28.81
N SER A 51 14.68 -38.28 29.23
CA SER A 51 14.80 -38.66 30.65
C SER A 51 15.96 -37.99 31.39
N PHE A 52 16.93 -37.41 30.67
CA PHE A 52 17.97 -36.54 31.21
C PHE A 52 17.45 -35.26 31.88
N SER A 53 16.18 -34.90 31.72
CA SER A 53 15.61 -33.64 32.23
C SER A 53 16.31 -32.42 31.63
N TRP A 54 16.16 -32.26 30.31
CA TRP A 54 16.81 -31.19 29.56
C TRP A 54 16.28 -29.81 29.97
N PRO A 55 17.13 -28.86 30.39
CA PRO A 55 16.73 -27.47 30.48
C PRO A 55 16.57 -26.93 29.05
N VAL A 56 15.43 -26.30 28.77
CA VAL A 56 15.06 -25.80 27.44
C VAL A 56 14.37 -24.44 27.50
N ILE A 57 14.43 -23.74 26.37
CA ILE A 57 13.56 -22.62 26.04
C ILE A 57 13.02 -22.76 24.60
N THR A 58 11.96 -22.01 24.28
CA THR A 58 11.48 -21.87 22.90
C THR A 58 12.07 -20.62 22.26
N LEU A 59 12.70 -20.78 21.10
CA LEU A 59 13.24 -19.69 20.28
C LEU A 59 12.76 -19.79 18.85
N THR A 60 12.64 -18.64 18.18
CA THR A 60 12.51 -18.57 16.74
C THR A 60 13.86 -18.22 16.13
N ASP A 61 14.28 -18.95 15.11
CA ASP A 61 15.50 -18.67 14.37
C ASP A 61 15.35 -17.37 13.57
N ALA A 62 16.30 -16.46 13.73
CA ALA A 62 16.37 -15.20 12.98
C ALA A 62 16.47 -15.44 11.46
N THR A 63 17.13 -16.53 11.06
CA THR A 63 17.42 -16.82 9.65
C THR A 63 16.22 -17.47 8.98
N THR A 64 15.78 -18.61 9.49
CA THR A 64 14.71 -19.41 8.86
C THR A 64 13.31 -18.97 9.28
N GLY A 65 13.15 -18.27 10.41
CA GLY A 65 11.86 -17.94 10.99
C GLY A 65 11.14 -19.11 11.66
N GLN A 66 11.74 -20.30 11.71
CA GLN A 66 11.17 -21.48 12.36
C GLN A 66 11.41 -21.46 13.88
N ALA A 67 10.48 -21.99 14.65
CA ALA A 67 10.62 -22.10 16.09
C ALA A 67 11.15 -23.47 16.51
N HIS A 68 12.01 -23.46 17.52
CA HIS A 68 12.71 -24.63 18.02
C HIS A 68 12.67 -24.67 19.54
N ILE A 69 12.67 -25.88 20.07
CA ILE A 69 12.96 -26.15 21.49
C ILE A 69 14.48 -26.31 21.57
N VAL A 70 15.13 -25.37 22.25
CA VAL A 70 16.60 -25.29 22.28
C VAL A 70 17.14 -25.51 23.68
N THR A 71 18.37 -25.99 23.76
CA THR A 71 19.16 -26.11 24.97
C THR A 71 20.53 -25.42 24.81
N ARG A 72 21.31 -25.37 25.89
CA ARG A 72 22.65 -24.78 25.90
C ARG A 72 23.72 -25.83 25.61
N PRO A 73 24.87 -25.44 25.00
CA PRO A 73 26.03 -26.32 24.89
C PRO A 73 26.50 -26.88 26.23
N GLY A 74 26.36 -26.12 27.33
CA GLY A 74 26.65 -26.59 28.68
C GLY A 74 25.80 -27.80 29.11
N SER A 75 24.52 -27.82 28.74
CA SER A 75 23.60 -28.93 29.03
C SER A 75 23.97 -30.18 28.24
N LEU A 76 24.36 -30.02 26.97
CA LEU A 76 24.91 -31.12 26.17
C LEU A 76 26.18 -31.69 26.80
N ASN A 77 27.09 -30.84 27.27
CA ASN A 77 28.30 -31.28 27.97
C ASN A 77 27.98 -32.03 29.28
N ALA A 78 26.94 -31.61 30.02
CA ALA A 78 26.49 -32.30 31.22
C ALA A 78 25.91 -33.69 30.89
N PHE A 79 25.09 -33.79 29.85
CA PHE A 79 24.59 -35.07 29.34
C PHE A 79 25.74 -36.01 28.96
N LEU A 80 26.75 -35.49 28.24
CA LEU A 80 27.92 -36.29 27.86
C LEU A 80 28.77 -36.72 29.05
N LYS A 81 28.84 -35.92 30.13
CA LYS A 81 29.51 -36.33 31.38
C LYS A 81 28.74 -37.46 32.06
N MET A 82 27.41 -37.42 32.09
CA MET A 82 26.58 -38.48 32.64
C MET A 82 26.74 -39.80 31.87
N VAL A 83 26.76 -39.73 30.54
CA VAL A 83 26.92 -40.90 29.65
C VAL A 83 28.32 -41.54 29.75
N LYS A 84 29.34 -40.76 30.13
CA LYS A 84 30.74 -41.21 30.25
C LYS A 84 30.97 -42.02 31.53
N THR A 85 30.82 -43.34 31.45
CA THR A 85 31.34 -44.25 32.48
C THR A 85 32.66 -44.93 32.13
N ARG A 86 33.16 -44.90 30.87
CA ARG A 86 34.51 -45.40 30.48
C ARG A 86 34.99 -45.09 29.04
N ARG A 87 34.19 -44.47 28.17
CA ARG A 87 34.59 -43.99 26.83
C ARG A 87 33.92 -42.66 26.51
N THR A 88 34.64 -41.74 25.87
CA THR A 88 34.11 -40.42 25.51
C THR A 88 33.25 -40.50 24.26
N LEU A 89 31.94 -40.24 24.41
CA LEU A 89 31.05 -40.03 23.28
C LEU A 89 31.39 -38.65 22.64
N PRO A 90 31.78 -38.58 21.35
CA PRO A 90 32.10 -37.31 20.69
C PRO A 90 30.84 -36.48 20.43
N ILE A 91 31.00 -35.20 20.10
CA ILE A 91 29.90 -34.33 19.68
C ILE A 91 29.76 -34.46 18.15
N PRO A 92 28.61 -34.91 17.61
CA PRO A 92 28.36 -34.98 16.19
C PRO A 92 28.41 -33.57 15.54
N PRO A 93 28.93 -33.44 14.31
CA PRO A 93 29.08 -32.15 13.64
C PRO A 93 27.77 -31.56 13.10
N ASN A 94 26.71 -32.37 12.95
CA ASN A 94 25.44 -32.01 12.29
C ASN A 94 24.32 -31.63 13.27
N ILE A 95 24.67 -31.04 14.43
CA ILE A 95 23.67 -30.47 15.34
C ILE A 95 23.24 -29.11 14.80
N LEU A 96 21.92 -28.89 14.67
CA LEU A 96 21.35 -27.64 14.21
C LEU A 96 21.57 -26.53 15.25
N HIS A 97 22.25 -25.47 14.81
CA HIS A 97 22.48 -24.26 15.58
C HIS A 97 21.43 -23.20 15.24
N ILE A 98 20.80 -22.63 16.28
CA ILE A 98 19.74 -21.64 16.19
C ILE A 98 20.27 -20.28 16.62
N THR A 99 19.97 -19.26 15.81
CA THR A 99 20.25 -17.86 16.12
C THR A 99 18.97 -17.21 16.63
N PRO A 100 18.90 -16.72 17.89
CA PRO A 100 17.67 -16.13 18.42
C PRO A 100 17.22 -14.89 17.62
N PHE A 101 15.97 -14.88 17.16
CA PHE A 101 15.34 -13.70 16.54
C PHE A 101 15.21 -12.50 17.51
N SER A 102 14.94 -12.79 18.79
CA SER A 102 14.68 -11.76 19.81
C SER A 102 15.56 -12.01 21.03
N GLY A 103 16.05 -10.92 21.63
CA GLY A 103 16.74 -10.93 22.92
C GLY A 103 15.79 -10.94 24.12
N ALA A 104 14.47 -10.99 23.95
CA ALA A 104 13.55 -10.99 25.08
C ALA A 104 13.67 -12.26 25.92
N SER A 105 13.70 -12.11 27.25
CA SER A 105 13.81 -13.22 28.20
C SER A 105 12.72 -14.29 27.97
N ARG A 106 13.08 -15.56 28.17
CA ARG A 106 12.20 -16.72 27.94
C ARG A 106 12.06 -17.56 29.21
N HIS A 107 10.92 -18.22 29.34
CA HIS A 107 10.71 -19.19 30.40
C HIS A 107 11.54 -20.44 30.16
N MET A 108 12.48 -20.71 31.06
CA MET A 108 13.19 -21.97 31.10
C MET A 108 12.29 -23.06 31.68
N ARG A 109 12.30 -24.22 31.04
CA ARG A 109 11.59 -25.43 31.49
C ARG A 109 12.56 -26.59 31.52
N HIS A 110 12.31 -27.55 32.39
CA HIS A 110 12.95 -28.86 32.31
C HIS A 110 12.00 -29.83 31.64
N ILE A 111 12.45 -30.51 30.59
CA ILE A 111 11.68 -31.55 29.89
C ILE A 111 12.34 -32.89 30.15
N ASN A 112 11.60 -33.77 30.79
CA ASN A 112 12.03 -35.12 31.17
C ASN A 112 11.24 -36.23 30.46
N ASP A 113 10.18 -35.90 29.72
CA ASP A 113 9.33 -36.89 29.07
C ASP A 113 8.72 -36.41 27.74
N TRP A 114 8.21 -37.36 26.96
CA TRP A 114 7.59 -37.12 25.66
C TRP A 114 6.31 -36.28 25.72
N THR A 115 5.53 -36.40 26.80
CA THR A 115 4.25 -35.68 26.95
C THR A 115 4.48 -34.19 27.15
N ALA A 116 5.43 -33.83 28.02
CA ALA A 116 5.88 -32.46 28.25
C ALA A 116 6.49 -31.86 26.98
N TYR A 117 7.33 -32.63 26.26
CA TYR A 117 7.87 -32.21 24.97
C TYR A 117 6.76 -31.93 23.95
N LYS A 118 5.81 -32.86 23.77
CA LYS A 118 4.72 -32.70 22.81
C LYS A 118 3.86 -31.47 23.12
N LYS A 119 3.59 -31.20 24.41
CA LYS A 119 2.88 -29.99 24.85
C LYS A 119 3.65 -28.71 24.50
N LEU A 120 4.96 -28.66 24.71
CA LEU A 120 5.77 -27.50 24.32
C LEU A 120 5.91 -27.37 22.81
N HIS A 121 6.07 -28.49 22.10
CA HIS A 121 6.19 -28.50 20.65
C HIS A 121 4.92 -27.96 19.97
N ALA A 122 3.75 -28.25 20.53
CA ALA A 122 2.47 -27.71 20.02
C ALA A 122 2.39 -26.17 20.08
N THR A 123 3.23 -25.49 20.87
CA THR A 123 3.26 -24.02 20.96
C THR A 123 4.22 -23.36 19.96
N LEU A 124 5.00 -24.14 19.21
CA LEU A 124 5.97 -23.61 18.25
C LEU A 124 5.31 -22.77 17.14
N PRO A 125 4.22 -23.21 16.48
CA PRO A 125 3.58 -22.42 15.42
C PRO A 125 3.11 -21.03 15.88
N ALA A 126 2.63 -20.92 17.13
CA ALA A 126 2.25 -19.64 17.71
C ALA A 126 3.46 -18.70 17.92
N SER A 127 4.60 -19.27 18.28
CA SER A 127 5.87 -18.53 18.43
C SER A 127 6.40 -18.04 17.08
N GLU A 128 6.32 -18.89 16.05
CA GLU A 128 6.65 -18.54 14.66
C GLU A 128 5.78 -17.38 14.16
N LEU A 129 4.47 -17.51 14.31
CA LEU A 129 3.52 -16.48 13.89
C LEU A 129 3.80 -15.13 14.58
N ALA A 130 4.09 -15.14 15.88
CA ALA A 130 4.42 -13.93 16.63
C ALA A 130 5.73 -13.27 16.12
N ALA A 131 6.76 -14.07 15.83
CA ALA A 131 8.01 -13.58 15.27
C ALA A 131 7.83 -12.99 13.86
N ILE A 132 7.13 -13.72 12.97
CA ILE A 132 6.82 -13.27 11.61
C ILE A 132 6.05 -11.94 11.65
N ARG A 133 5.04 -11.81 12.51
CA ARG A 133 4.28 -10.55 12.67
C ARG A 133 5.18 -9.39 13.08
N THR A 134 6.14 -9.62 13.96
CA THR A 134 7.10 -8.60 14.40
C THR A 134 8.00 -8.16 13.25
N ARG A 135 8.51 -9.10 12.46
CA ARG A 135 9.36 -8.84 11.28
C ARG A 135 8.60 -8.09 10.17
N ILE A 136 7.37 -8.50 9.90
CA ILE A 136 6.50 -7.81 8.93
C ILE A 136 6.25 -6.36 9.37
N ARG A 137 5.95 -6.12 10.64
CA ARG A 137 5.79 -4.75 11.19
C ARG A 137 7.06 -3.92 11.08
N ALA A 138 8.23 -4.55 11.20
CA ALA A 138 9.51 -3.88 11.02
C ALA A 138 9.85 -3.56 9.55
N GLY A 139 9.07 -4.07 8.59
CA GLY A 139 9.33 -3.87 7.16
C GLY A 139 10.39 -4.82 6.60
N ASP A 140 10.59 -6.00 7.19
CA ASP A 140 11.62 -6.96 6.75
C ASP A 140 11.28 -7.59 5.38
N PRO A 141 12.08 -7.33 4.32
CA PRO A 141 11.81 -7.86 2.98
C PRO A 141 11.87 -9.37 2.88
N THR A 142 12.63 -10.04 3.76
CA THR A 142 12.82 -11.50 3.70
C THR A 142 11.57 -12.28 4.10
N VAL A 143 10.62 -11.64 4.79
CA VAL A 143 9.30 -12.23 5.12
C VAL A 143 8.15 -11.61 4.32
N ILE A 144 8.24 -10.32 3.98
CA ILE A 144 7.18 -9.62 3.22
C ILE A 144 7.13 -10.10 1.77
N ILE A 145 8.28 -10.28 1.11
CA ILE A 145 8.32 -10.74 -0.28
C ILE A 145 7.72 -12.15 -0.42
N PRO A 146 8.15 -13.18 0.35
CA PRO A 146 7.53 -14.49 0.29
C PRO A 146 6.03 -14.49 0.62
N LEU A 147 5.58 -13.61 1.52
CA LEU A 147 4.15 -13.47 1.83
C LEU A 147 3.32 -13.07 0.60
N TRP A 148 3.84 -12.15 -0.23
CA TRP A 148 3.20 -11.76 -1.50
C TRP A 148 3.35 -12.83 -2.58
N THR A 149 4.56 -13.38 -2.73
CA THR A 149 4.86 -14.42 -3.73
C THR A 149 4.10 -15.71 -3.50
N ALA A 150 3.64 -15.99 -2.27
CA ALA A 150 2.78 -17.13 -1.98
C ALA A 150 1.40 -17.05 -2.66
N ARG A 151 0.97 -15.83 -3.04
CA ARG A 151 -0.30 -15.55 -3.75
C ARG A 151 -1.55 -16.13 -3.07
N ASP A 152 -1.47 -16.45 -1.79
CA ASP A 152 -2.54 -17.13 -1.04
C ASP A 152 -3.30 -16.18 -0.09
N LYS A 153 -2.92 -14.90 -0.04
CA LYS A 153 -3.50 -13.88 0.85
C LYS A 153 -4.44 -12.92 0.14
N THR A 154 -5.23 -12.24 0.96
CA THR A 154 -6.00 -11.05 0.57
C THR A 154 -5.37 -9.83 1.22
N TYR A 155 -5.01 -8.83 0.42
CA TYR A 155 -4.46 -7.57 0.92
C TYR A 155 -5.55 -6.52 0.92
N LEU A 156 -5.68 -5.78 2.03
CA LEU A 156 -6.68 -4.73 2.23
C LEU A 156 -5.99 -3.47 2.71
N THR A 157 -6.23 -2.35 2.05
CA THR A 157 -5.95 -1.00 2.57
C THR A 157 -7.22 -0.35 3.05
N LEU A 158 -7.11 0.46 4.10
CA LEU A 158 -8.18 1.29 4.65
C LEU A 158 -7.63 2.68 4.93
N SER A 159 -8.41 3.71 4.60
CA SER A 159 -8.14 5.09 5.01
C SER A 159 -9.43 5.73 5.51
N PHE A 160 -9.30 6.64 6.48
CA PHE A 160 -10.39 7.38 7.10
C PHE A 160 -10.00 8.85 7.20
N SER A 161 -10.96 9.74 6.96
CA SER A 161 -10.81 11.16 7.21
C SER A 161 -11.80 11.57 8.29
N TRP A 162 -11.29 12.28 9.29
CA TRP A 162 -12.05 12.72 10.46
C TRP A 162 -12.12 14.24 10.50
N SER A 163 -13.18 14.79 11.09
CA SER A 163 -13.31 16.23 11.26
C SER A 163 -12.27 16.76 12.25
N GLU A 164 -11.55 17.81 11.86
CA GLU A 164 -10.63 18.55 12.74
C GLU A 164 -11.33 19.24 13.91
N ARG A 165 -12.63 19.53 13.76
CA ARG A 165 -13.44 20.15 14.82
C ARG A 165 -14.07 19.13 15.74
N ASN A 166 -14.25 17.89 15.27
CA ASN A 166 -14.86 16.82 16.04
C ASN A 166 -14.27 15.48 15.60
N GLU A 167 -13.31 14.98 16.37
CA GLU A 167 -12.58 13.74 16.09
C GLU A 167 -13.44 12.46 16.10
N LYS A 168 -14.73 12.55 16.47
CA LYS A 168 -15.71 11.45 16.39
C LYS A 168 -16.52 11.46 15.09
N SER A 169 -16.36 12.49 14.27
CA SER A 169 -17.07 12.64 13.00
C SER A 169 -16.18 12.14 11.87
N CYS A 170 -16.40 10.90 11.43
CA CYS A 170 -15.81 10.39 10.20
C CYS A 170 -16.48 11.11 9.03
N LEU A 171 -15.70 11.79 8.20
CA LEU A 171 -16.17 12.55 7.03
C LEU A 171 -16.28 11.65 5.81
N GLU A 172 -15.27 10.83 5.59
CA GLU A 172 -15.18 9.88 4.49
C GLU A 172 -14.30 8.70 4.89
N TRP A 173 -14.47 7.57 4.22
CA TRP A 173 -13.57 6.43 4.32
C TRP A 173 -13.43 5.71 2.99
N GLY A 174 -12.30 5.04 2.81
CA GLY A 174 -11.97 4.33 1.59
C GLY A 174 -11.31 2.99 1.87
N TYR A 175 -11.38 2.12 0.88
CA TYR A 175 -10.67 0.85 0.87
C TYR A 175 -10.27 0.41 -0.54
N ALA A 176 -9.24 -0.42 -0.61
CA ALA A 176 -8.91 -1.21 -1.79
C ALA A 176 -8.48 -2.61 -1.33
N ALA A 177 -8.85 -3.63 -2.09
CA ALA A 177 -8.54 -5.00 -1.72
C ALA A 177 -8.22 -5.87 -2.93
N VAL A 178 -7.20 -6.72 -2.81
CA VAL A 178 -6.83 -7.70 -3.84
C VAL A 178 -6.82 -9.10 -3.23
N ARG A 179 -7.56 -10.03 -3.85
CA ARG A 179 -7.67 -11.43 -3.43
C ARG A 179 -6.71 -12.28 -4.27
N CYS A 180 -5.46 -12.41 -3.84
CA CYS A 180 -4.42 -13.04 -4.66
C CYS A 180 -4.73 -14.51 -4.98
N SER A 181 -5.34 -15.25 -4.05
CA SER A 181 -5.65 -16.67 -4.26
C SER A 181 -6.64 -16.91 -5.40
N VAL A 182 -7.62 -16.01 -5.55
CA VAL A 182 -8.59 -16.05 -6.64
C VAL A 182 -7.91 -15.76 -7.98
N LEU A 183 -7.06 -14.73 -8.00
CA LEU A 183 -6.33 -14.33 -9.22
C LEU A 183 -5.36 -15.42 -9.70
N ASP A 184 -4.62 -16.03 -8.77
CA ASP A 184 -3.68 -17.10 -9.08
C ASP A 184 -4.41 -18.33 -9.62
N SER A 185 -5.55 -18.70 -9.05
CA SER A 185 -6.40 -19.80 -9.57
C SER A 185 -6.93 -19.56 -10.99
N GLN A 186 -6.99 -18.29 -11.41
CA GLN A 186 -7.42 -17.87 -12.74
C GLN A 186 -6.25 -17.62 -13.70
N GLY A 187 -5.00 -17.83 -13.27
CA GLY A 187 -3.81 -17.51 -14.05
C GLY A 187 -3.65 -16.01 -14.32
N GLN A 188 -4.28 -15.14 -13.51
CA GLN A 188 -4.22 -13.69 -13.66
C GLN A 188 -3.14 -13.11 -12.74
N TRP A 189 -1.91 -13.01 -13.24
CA TRP A 189 -0.80 -12.42 -12.50
C TRP A 189 0.10 -11.58 -13.41
N PRO A 190 0.59 -10.40 -12.98
CA PRO A 190 0.33 -9.72 -11.71
C PRO A 190 -1.08 -9.11 -11.64
N PRO A 191 -1.57 -8.71 -10.44
CA PRO A 191 -2.84 -8.00 -10.32
C PRO A 191 -2.85 -6.71 -11.14
N VAL A 192 -3.90 -6.47 -11.91
CA VAL A 192 -4.15 -5.23 -12.64
C VAL A 192 -4.96 -4.30 -11.73
N PRO A 193 -4.42 -3.15 -11.27
CA PRO A 193 -5.06 -2.31 -10.26
C PRO A 193 -6.52 -1.96 -10.58
N ASP A 194 -6.78 -1.52 -11.82
CA ASP A 194 -8.13 -1.14 -12.26
C ASP A 194 -9.14 -2.29 -12.07
N VAL A 195 -8.74 -3.52 -12.38
CA VAL A 195 -9.63 -4.68 -12.43
C VAL A 195 -9.68 -5.43 -11.11
N ASN A 196 -8.56 -5.50 -10.40
CA ASN A 196 -8.37 -6.46 -9.32
C ASN A 196 -8.33 -5.85 -7.92
N TYR A 197 -8.23 -4.52 -7.78
CA TYR A 197 -8.25 -3.87 -6.45
C TYR A 197 -9.66 -3.68 -5.88
N ARG A 198 -10.71 -4.07 -6.63
CA ARG A 198 -12.12 -4.04 -6.21
C ARG A 198 -12.93 -5.17 -6.84
N PHE A 199 -13.94 -5.63 -6.11
CA PHE A 199 -14.76 -6.83 -6.32
C PHE A 199 -15.05 -7.19 -7.81
N PRO A 200 -14.64 -8.37 -8.28
CA PRO A 200 -15.10 -8.93 -9.54
C PRO A 200 -16.50 -9.54 -9.33
N GLY A 201 -17.54 -8.71 -9.47
CA GLY A 201 -18.90 -9.20 -9.65
C GLY A 201 -19.08 -9.71 -11.08
N THR A 202 -18.73 -10.98 -11.29
CA THR A 202 -19.10 -11.87 -12.42
C THR A 202 -18.71 -11.46 -13.85
N SER A 203 -18.00 -12.39 -14.51
CA SER A 203 -17.87 -12.54 -15.97
C SER A 203 -17.03 -11.49 -16.71
N GLN A 204 -15.87 -11.95 -17.18
CA GLN A 204 -14.97 -11.26 -18.11
C GLN A 204 -15.60 -11.01 -19.50
N TRP A 205 -16.80 -11.52 -19.77
CA TRP A 205 -17.33 -11.61 -21.14
C TRP A 205 -18.52 -10.70 -21.47
N ASP A 206 -19.12 -9.97 -20.50
CA ASP A 206 -20.29 -9.09 -20.78
C ASP A 206 -20.11 -7.60 -20.39
N CYS A 207 -18.94 -7.18 -19.90
CA CYS A 207 -18.79 -5.87 -19.24
C CYS A 207 -18.38 -4.70 -20.16
N ALA A 208 -18.54 -4.82 -21.49
CA ALA A 208 -18.28 -3.68 -22.37
C ALA A 208 -19.31 -2.55 -22.21
N HIS A 209 -20.48 -2.79 -21.61
CA HIS A 209 -21.62 -1.85 -21.68
C HIS A 209 -22.40 -1.56 -20.39
N LEU A 210 -21.93 -1.93 -19.19
CA LEU A 210 -22.63 -1.53 -17.95
C LEU A 210 -21.65 -1.14 -16.83
N ASP A 211 -21.63 0.18 -16.57
CA ASP A 211 -21.45 0.97 -15.34
C ASP A 211 -21.58 0.29 -13.95
N TYR A 212 -21.05 -0.91 -13.74
CA TYR A 212 -20.94 -1.51 -12.39
C TYR A 212 -19.69 -1.01 -11.65
N ASN A 213 -19.69 0.30 -11.39
CA ASN A 213 -19.54 0.91 -10.07
C ASN A 213 -18.50 0.25 -9.13
N ARG A 214 -17.21 0.52 -9.41
CA ARG A 214 -16.06 0.06 -8.60
C ARG A 214 -15.96 0.84 -7.29
N LYS A 215 -16.78 0.42 -6.33
CA LYS A 215 -17.00 1.08 -5.05
C LYS A 215 -16.01 0.66 -3.97
N GLY A 216 -15.39 1.65 -3.36
CA GLY A 216 -14.49 1.53 -2.20
C GLY A 216 -14.11 2.92 -1.69
N HIS A 217 -14.99 3.90 -1.93
CA HIS A 217 -14.91 5.22 -1.35
C HIS A 217 -16.31 5.63 -0.93
N TYR A 218 -16.43 6.10 0.31
CA TYR A 218 -17.69 6.40 0.96
C TYR A 218 -17.60 7.76 1.64
N ILE A 219 -18.61 8.59 1.39
CA ILE A 219 -18.78 9.92 1.94
C ILE A 219 -19.92 9.85 2.96
N THR A 220 -19.73 10.50 4.10
CA THR A 220 -20.74 10.54 5.14
C THR A 220 -21.78 11.62 4.84
N ALA A 221 -23.02 11.23 4.61
CA ALA A 221 -24.10 12.08 4.11
C ALA A 221 -24.32 13.35 4.94
N GLU A 222 -24.22 13.23 6.26
CA GLU A 222 -24.49 14.29 7.23
C GLU A 222 -23.42 15.39 7.21
N TYR A 223 -22.22 15.07 6.72
CA TYR A 223 -21.08 15.99 6.71
C TYR A 223 -20.67 16.41 5.30
N ALA A 224 -21.14 15.69 4.28
CA ALA A 224 -20.92 16.00 2.88
C ALA A 224 -21.26 17.48 2.63
N ASP A 225 -20.28 18.21 2.09
CA ASP A 225 -20.38 19.64 1.74
C ASP A 225 -20.65 20.61 2.90
N GLN A 226 -20.79 20.12 4.13
CA GLN A 226 -21.07 20.93 5.32
C GLN A 226 -19.82 21.10 6.20
N VAL A 227 -18.98 20.06 6.27
CA VAL A 227 -17.80 20.05 7.13
C VAL A 227 -16.56 19.95 6.27
N ILE A 228 -15.73 20.99 6.32
CA ILE A 228 -14.46 21.08 5.58
C ILE A 228 -13.33 21.24 6.59
N ASN A 229 -12.37 20.33 6.51
CA ASN A 229 -11.12 20.42 7.24
C ASN A 229 -10.24 21.52 6.66
N ARG A 230 -9.57 22.29 7.53
CA ARG A 230 -8.71 23.41 7.13
C ARG A 230 -7.25 23.01 6.97
N ILE A 231 -6.75 22.15 7.87
CA ILE A 231 -5.34 21.73 7.89
C ILE A 231 -5.12 20.60 6.87
N ASN A 232 -6.05 19.65 6.81
CA ASN A 232 -6.08 18.53 5.89
C ASN A 232 -7.38 18.53 5.08
N PRO A 233 -7.49 19.41 4.04
CA PRO A 233 -8.68 19.50 3.21
C PRO A 233 -9.05 18.15 2.59
N THR A 234 -10.35 17.84 2.60
CA THR A 234 -10.92 16.63 1.99
C THR A 234 -11.51 16.94 0.62
N PHE A 235 -11.32 16.04 -0.33
CA PHE A 235 -11.92 16.14 -1.67
C PHE A 235 -12.84 14.94 -1.96
N PRO A 236 -13.98 14.82 -1.25
CA PRO A 236 -14.81 13.61 -1.23
C PRO A 236 -15.34 13.21 -2.61
N TRP A 237 -15.56 14.18 -3.48
CA TRP A 237 -16.10 13.96 -4.82
C TRP A 237 -15.04 13.72 -5.89
N SER A 238 -13.75 13.84 -5.54
CA SER A 238 -12.62 13.72 -6.48
C SER A 238 -12.03 12.32 -6.49
N TYR A 239 -12.86 11.30 -6.28
CA TYR A 239 -12.41 9.92 -6.28
C TYR A 239 -12.01 9.50 -7.70
N ALA A 240 -10.74 9.18 -7.89
CA ALA A 240 -10.10 9.09 -9.20
C ALA A 240 -10.26 7.73 -9.87
N PHE A 241 -10.52 6.67 -9.10
CA PHE A 241 -10.51 5.28 -9.58
C PHE A 241 -11.90 4.62 -9.55
N GLY A 242 -12.97 5.43 -9.55
CA GLY A 242 -14.37 4.99 -9.58
C GLY A 242 -15.30 6.06 -9.04
N ASP A 243 -16.45 5.62 -8.53
CA ASP A 243 -17.47 6.51 -7.98
C ASP A 243 -17.52 6.44 -6.45
N SER A 244 -17.77 7.59 -5.83
CA SER A 244 -18.04 7.71 -4.40
C SER A 244 -19.47 7.27 -4.09
N GLN A 245 -19.65 6.62 -2.94
CA GLN A 245 -20.98 6.36 -2.38
C GLN A 245 -21.27 7.29 -1.22
N VAL A 246 -22.52 7.70 -1.08
CA VAL A 246 -22.97 8.46 0.09
C VAL A 246 -23.67 7.50 1.05
N ILE A 247 -23.26 7.51 2.31
CA ILE A 247 -23.83 6.66 3.36
C ILE A 247 -24.13 7.48 4.61
N ALA A 248 -25.15 7.06 5.36
CA ALA A 248 -25.43 7.63 6.68
C ALA A 248 -24.31 7.27 7.67
N LYS A 249 -23.99 8.19 8.58
CA LYS A 249 -23.01 7.99 9.65
C LYS A 249 -23.27 6.74 10.48
N SER A 250 -24.54 6.42 10.72
CA SER A 250 -24.96 5.24 11.49
C SER A 250 -24.49 3.92 10.86
N ASN A 251 -24.24 3.90 9.55
CA ASN A 251 -23.95 2.68 8.80
C ASN A 251 -22.44 2.44 8.64
N ILE A 252 -21.60 3.42 8.95
CA ILE A 252 -20.16 3.33 8.68
C ILE A 252 -19.54 2.10 9.35
N SER A 253 -19.72 1.92 10.66
CA SER A 253 -19.16 0.78 11.39
C SER A 253 -19.62 -0.56 10.80
N GLN A 254 -20.91 -0.68 10.48
CA GLN A 254 -21.49 -1.89 9.91
C GLN A 254 -20.88 -2.23 8.54
N VAL A 255 -20.72 -1.23 7.66
CA VAL A 255 -20.16 -1.46 6.31
C VAL A 255 -18.68 -1.82 6.39
N VAL A 256 -17.89 -1.13 7.23
CA VAL A 256 -16.47 -1.47 7.41
C VAL A 256 -16.30 -2.87 7.99
N GLU A 257 -17.10 -3.23 9.00
CA GLU A 257 -17.08 -4.57 9.58
C GLU A 257 -17.48 -5.65 8.57
N ALA A 258 -18.50 -5.40 7.74
CA ALA A 258 -18.90 -6.30 6.67
C ALA A 258 -17.76 -6.51 5.65
N VAL A 259 -17.05 -5.44 5.26
CA VAL A 259 -15.90 -5.54 4.36
C VAL A 259 -14.79 -6.37 4.99
N VAL A 260 -14.36 -6.05 6.22
CA VAL A 260 -13.27 -6.76 6.89
C VAL A 260 -13.61 -8.24 7.13
N SER A 261 -14.81 -8.53 7.65
CA SER A 261 -15.25 -9.90 7.92
C SER A 261 -15.41 -10.74 6.67
N SER A 262 -15.81 -10.14 5.53
CA SER A 262 -15.92 -10.85 4.25
C SER A 262 -14.57 -11.27 3.64
N LEU A 263 -13.46 -10.72 4.14
CA LEU A 263 -12.10 -10.97 3.64
C LEU A 263 -11.24 -11.77 4.64
N ALA A 264 -11.61 -11.75 5.92
CA ALA A 264 -10.88 -12.43 6.99
C ALA A 264 -11.18 -13.92 7.04
N SER A 265 -10.14 -14.72 7.33
CA SER A 265 -10.31 -16.11 7.76
C SER A 265 -10.58 -16.17 9.27
N PRO A 266 -10.99 -17.33 9.82
CA PRO A 266 -11.15 -17.50 11.26
C PRO A 266 -9.88 -17.16 12.07
N ASN A 267 -10.08 -16.72 13.30
CA ASN A 267 -9.00 -16.47 14.27
C ASN A 267 -8.32 -17.78 14.68
N SER A 268 -7.00 -17.77 14.79
CA SER A 268 -6.18 -18.91 15.20
C SER A 268 -4.89 -18.44 15.86
N ASP A 269 -4.43 -19.11 16.90
CA ASP A 269 -3.15 -18.79 17.55
C ASP A 269 -1.95 -19.38 16.79
N THR A 270 -2.19 -20.36 15.92
CA THR A 270 -1.14 -21.14 15.23
C THR A 270 -1.10 -20.90 13.73
N THR A 271 -2.09 -20.20 13.18
CA THR A 271 -2.25 -20.01 11.74
C THR A 271 -2.49 -18.53 11.44
N ALA A 272 -1.73 -17.99 10.49
CA ALA A 272 -1.91 -16.63 10.01
C ALA A 272 -3.28 -16.44 9.37
N ASN A 273 -3.86 -15.25 9.52
CA ASN A 273 -5.08 -14.91 8.81
C ASN A 273 -4.85 -14.86 7.30
N GLY A 274 -5.87 -15.22 6.51
CA GLY A 274 -5.87 -15.00 5.06
C GLY A 274 -5.84 -13.52 4.68
N LEU A 275 -6.32 -12.63 5.56
CA LEU A 275 -6.29 -11.19 5.41
C LEU A 275 -4.95 -10.60 5.87
N VAL A 276 -4.45 -9.64 5.10
CA VAL A 276 -3.29 -8.79 5.41
C VAL A 276 -3.74 -7.34 5.32
N LEU A 277 -3.62 -6.60 6.41
CA LEU A 277 -3.88 -5.16 6.42
C LEU A 277 -2.64 -4.42 5.92
N VAL A 278 -2.83 -3.51 4.99
CA VAL A 278 -1.79 -2.66 4.41
C VAL A 278 -2.06 -1.23 4.85
N ILE A 279 -1.07 -0.61 5.48
CA ILE A 279 -1.09 0.78 5.93
C ILE A 279 0.12 1.53 5.36
N HIS A 280 0.09 2.86 5.44
CA HIS A 280 1.22 3.70 5.05
C HIS A 280 1.47 4.78 6.10
N GLY A 281 2.44 4.56 7.00
CA GLY A 281 2.82 5.53 8.03
C GLY A 281 1.72 5.92 9.03
N SER A 282 0.52 5.33 8.90
CA SER A 282 -0.71 5.70 9.61
C SER A 282 -0.99 4.65 10.69
N ALA A 283 -0.41 4.87 11.86
CA ALA A 283 -0.61 4.03 13.04
C ALA A 283 -2.02 4.20 13.66
N ASP A 284 -2.77 5.23 13.24
CA ASP A 284 -4.06 5.62 13.78
C ASP A 284 -5.25 4.80 13.22
N VAL A 285 -5.12 4.17 12.05
CA VAL A 285 -6.19 3.32 11.48
C VAL A 285 -6.65 2.25 12.46
N ILE A 286 -5.73 1.58 13.17
CA ILE A 286 -6.06 0.50 14.10
C ILE A 286 -6.85 1.01 15.32
N PRO A 287 -6.38 2.03 16.08
CA PRO A 287 -7.18 2.66 17.13
C PRO A 287 -8.54 3.15 16.65
N ARG A 288 -8.65 3.71 15.44
CA ARG A 288 -9.93 4.21 14.90
C ARG A 288 -10.93 3.08 14.65
N LEU A 289 -10.47 1.96 14.08
CA LEU A 289 -11.31 0.77 13.92
C LEU A 289 -11.81 0.24 15.27
N GLN A 290 -10.94 0.23 16.29
CA GLN A 290 -11.33 -0.16 17.65
C GLN A 290 -12.37 0.79 18.26
N GLN A 291 -12.21 2.11 18.08
CA GLN A 291 -13.20 3.10 18.52
C GLN A 291 -14.56 2.93 17.85
N MET A 292 -14.58 2.44 16.61
CA MET A 292 -15.79 2.13 15.85
C MET A 292 -16.43 0.79 16.26
N GLY A 293 -15.84 0.05 17.21
CA GLY A 293 -16.30 -1.27 17.67
C GLY A 293 -15.84 -2.43 16.79
N ILE A 294 -14.99 -2.18 15.79
CA ILE A 294 -14.59 -3.16 14.78
C ILE A 294 -13.40 -3.96 15.32
N LYS A 295 -13.59 -5.28 15.47
CA LYS A 295 -12.56 -6.19 15.96
C LYS A 295 -11.77 -6.78 14.80
N LEU A 296 -10.51 -6.37 14.68
CA LEU A 296 -9.59 -7.00 13.73
C LEU A 296 -9.14 -8.38 14.22
N PRO A 297 -8.97 -9.37 13.33
CA PRO A 297 -8.43 -10.67 13.69
C PRO A 297 -7.05 -10.55 14.35
N HIS A 298 -6.84 -11.21 15.48
CA HIS A 298 -5.59 -11.07 16.23
C HIS A 298 -4.40 -11.75 15.54
N ASN A 299 -4.66 -12.67 14.62
CA ASN A 299 -3.69 -13.41 13.82
C ASN A 299 -3.42 -12.77 12.44
N MET A 300 -3.93 -11.56 12.20
CA MET A 300 -3.73 -10.80 10.97
C MET A 300 -2.29 -10.23 10.89
N HIS A 301 -1.73 -10.23 9.68
CA HIS A 301 -0.50 -9.49 9.37
C HIS A 301 -0.80 -8.04 9.02
N ILE A 302 0.09 -7.13 9.41
CA ILE A 302 -0.04 -5.69 9.13
C ILE A 302 1.25 -5.21 8.49
N ILE A 303 1.19 -4.91 7.21
CA ILE A 303 2.31 -4.35 6.45
C ILE A 303 2.20 -2.83 6.50
N ASP A 304 3.21 -2.18 7.05
CA ASP A 304 3.40 -0.73 6.87
C ASP A 304 4.34 -0.49 5.68
N THR A 305 3.77 0.02 4.60
CA THR A 305 4.49 0.30 3.36
C THR A 305 5.57 1.36 3.55
N ALA A 306 5.41 2.31 4.48
CA ALA A 306 6.45 3.31 4.75
C ALA A 306 7.69 2.65 5.41
N SER A 307 7.46 1.77 6.38
CA SER A 307 8.51 1.00 7.05
C SER A 307 9.19 -0.01 6.11
N PHE A 308 8.40 -0.70 5.27
CA PHE A 308 8.92 -1.63 4.27
C PHE A 308 9.80 -0.92 3.24
N GLU A 309 9.30 0.19 2.70
CA GLU A 309 10.02 0.99 1.72
C GLU A 309 11.33 1.56 2.29
N ARG A 310 11.32 2.06 3.53
CA ARG A 310 12.54 2.50 4.24
C ARG A 310 13.59 1.39 4.31
N THR A 311 13.16 0.16 4.59
CA THR A 311 14.07 -1.00 4.68
C THR A 311 14.63 -1.37 3.30
N LEU A 312 13.79 -1.33 2.26
CA LEU A 312 14.25 -1.52 0.88
C LEU A 312 15.27 -0.44 0.48
N PHE A 313 15.04 0.83 0.82
CA PHE A 313 15.98 1.92 0.56
C PHE A 313 17.30 1.75 1.31
N ALA A 314 17.24 1.44 2.61
CA ALA A 314 18.44 1.19 3.42
C ALA A 314 19.28 0.01 2.88
N SER A 315 18.63 -0.97 2.26
CA SER A 315 19.31 -2.10 1.61
C SER A 315 19.74 -1.83 0.15
N GLY A 316 19.57 -0.61 -0.36
CA GLY A 316 19.92 -0.22 -1.73
C GLY A 316 18.96 -0.70 -2.81
N LYS A 317 17.87 -1.41 -2.46
CA LYS A 317 16.91 -1.98 -3.41
C LYS A 317 15.99 -0.95 -4.09
N ARG A 318 15.98 0.29 -3.59
CA ARG A 318 15.23 1.42 -4.18
C ARG A 318 16.07 2.30 -5.10
N GLY A 319 17.37 2.02 -5.24
CA GLY A 319 18.31 2.87 -5.97
C GLY A 319 18.61 4.20 -5.25
N VAL A 320 19.34 5.07 -5.94
CA VAL A 320 19.69 6.41 -5.44
C VAL A 320 18.48 7.33 -5.55
N MET A 321 18.15 8.01 -4.45
CA MET A 321 17.04 8.97 -4.40
C MET A 321 17.59 10.31 -3.93
N GLU A 322 17.63 11.31 -4.82
CA GLU A 322 18.17 12.63 -4.51
C GLU A 322 17.42 13.31 -3.36
N GLY A 323 18.16 13.94 -2.44
CA GLY A 323 17.60 14.66 -1.31
C GLY A 323 17.00 13.78 -0.20
N ARG A 324 17.01 12.45 -0.35
CA ARG A 324 16.47 11.55 0.67
C ARG A 324 17.45 11.29 1.81
N GLN A 325 17.00 11.57 3.04
CA GLN A 325 17.79 11.30 4.25
C GLN A 325 17.74 9.81 4.62
N PRO A 326 18.88 9.18 4.97
CA PRO A 326 18.91 7.81 5.49
C PRO A 326 18.00 7.63 6.71
N GLY A 327 17.25 6.54 6.76
CA GLY A 327 16.35 6.23 7.87
C GLY A 327 15.03 7.03 7.93
N SER A 328 14.84 8.02 7.05
CA SER A 328 13.58 8.78 6.97
C SER A 328 12.44 7.94 6.38
N LEU A 329 11.23 8.16 6.91
CA LEU A 329 9.98 7.65 6.33
C LEU A 329 9.51 8.59 5.22
N MET A 330 8.95 8.01 4.16
CA MET A 330 8.33 8.74 3.07
C MET A 330 6.83 8.87 3.33
N THR A 331 6.24 9.99 2.93
CA THR A 331 4.77 10.11 2.86
C THR A 331 4.24 9.32 1.66
N LEU A 332 2.94 9.03 1.64
CA LEU A 332 2.35 8.31 0.51
C LEU A 332 2.55 9.10 -0.79
N ASP A 333 2.36 10.42 -0.76
CA ASP A 333 2.57 11.29 -1.91
C ASP A 333 4.02 11.24 -2.41
N GLY A 334 5.00 11.30 -1.50
CA GLY A 334 6.41 11.17 -1.85
C GLY A 334 6.70 9.80 -2.47
N LEU A 335 6.11 8.75 -1.92
CA LEU A 335 6.28 7.39 -2.42
C LEU A 335 5.69 7.25 -3.82
N ILE A 336 4.46 7.71 -4.04
CA ILE A 336 3.82 7.69 -5.36
C ILE A 336 4.58 8.57 -6.35
N MET A 337 5.09 9.74 -5.95
CA MET A 337 5.90 10.59 -6.81
C MET A 337 7.13 9.85 -7.34
N THR A 338 7.72 8.95 -6.55
CA THR A 338 8.90 8.18 -6.95
C THR A 338 8.57 6.93 -7.76
N LEU A 339 7.40 6.32 -7.52
CA LEU A 339 6.97 5.07 -8.17
C LEU A 339 6.21 5.31 -9.47
N ALA A 340 5.35 6.32 -9.48
CA ALA A 340 4.45 6.68 -10.57
C ALA A 340 4.14 8.19 -10.54
N PRO A 341 5.09 9.04 -11.00
CA PRO A 341 4.96 10.50 -10.94
C PRO A 341 3.64 11.04 -11.52
N GLY A 342 3.10 10.40 -12.56
CA GLY A 342 1.85 10.79 -13.20
C GLY A 342 0.60 10.68 -12.31
N LEU A 343 0.68 9.95 -11.19
CA LEU A 343 -0.41 9.79 -10.22
C LEU A 343 -0.26 10.71 -8.99
N ALA A 344 0.89 11.36 -8.82
CA ALA A 344 1.18 12.20 -7.65
C ALA A 344 0.35 13.50 -7.62
N SER A 345 -0.29 13.87 -8.72
CA SER A 345 -1.16 15.05 -8.82
C SER A 345 -2.63 14.76 -8.45
N ILE A 346 -2.98 13.52 -8.11
CA ILE A 346 -4.34 13.15 -7.74
C ILE A 346 -4.67 13.72 -6.35
N PRO A 347 -5.82 14.40 -6.16
CA PRO A 347 -6.23 14.91 -4.86
C PRO A 347 -6.38 13.83 -3.79
N ARG A 348 -6.09 14.23 -2.55
CA ARG A 348 -6.24 13.35 -1.38
C ARG A 348 -7.71 13.24 -0.97
N ASN A 349 -8.24 12.05 -1.18
CA ASN A 349 -9.37 11.52 -0.43
C ASN A 349 -9.06 10.09 -0.03
N THR A 350 -9.76 9.61 0.97
CA THR A 350 -9.53 8.28 1.57
C THR A 350 -9.64 7.13 0.57
N GLY A 351 -10.46 7.28 -0.47
CA GLY A 351 -10.58 6.32 -1.57
C GLY A 351 -9.30 6.24 -2.40
N ASN A 352 -8.77 7.40 -2.80
CA ASN A 352 -7.53 7.53 -3.56
C ASN A 352 -6.35 7.04 -2.73
N GLU A 353 -6.27 7.41 -1.46
CA GLU A 353 -5.20 6.98 -0.54
C GLU A 353 -5.17 5.47 -0.36
N SER A 354 -6.33 4.85 -0.15
CA SER A 354 -6.41 3.38 -0.01
C SER A 354 -5.97 2.68 -1.28
N PHE A 355 -6.44 3.16 -2.44
CA PHE A 355 -6.07 2.59 -3.73
C PHE A 355 -4.57 2.73 -4.00
N LEU A 356 -4.03 3.95 -3.82
CA LEU A 356 -2.61 4.24 -4.02
C LEU A 356 -1.72 3.54 -3.00
N GLY A 357 -2.17 3.34 -1.76
CA GLY A 357 -1.45 2.57 -0.76
C GLY A 357 -1.25 1.10 -1.16
N LEU A 358 -2.28 0.49 -1.76
CA LEU A 358 -2.20 -0.88 -2.25
C LEU A 358 -1.34 -0.95 -3.52
N PHE A 359 -1.50 0.03 -4.41
CA PHE A 359 -0.67 0.19 -5.61
C PHE A 359 0.81 0.34 -5.27
N ALA A 360 1.13 1.17 -4.27
CA ALA A 360 2.49 1.37 -3.79
C ALA A 360 3.08 0.05 -3.25
N LEU A 361 2.32 -0.74 -2.50
CA LEU A 361 2.77 -2.06 -2.04
C LEU A 361 3.11 -2.97 -3.23
N GLN A 362 2.23 -3.08 -4.23
CA GLN A 362 2.48 -3.91 -5.40
C GLN A 362 3.72 -3.45 -6.16
N MET A 363 3.86 -2.15 -6.42
CA MET A 363 5.03 -1.57 -7.09
C MET A 363 6.34 -1.77 -6.30
N LEU A 364 6.29 -1.83 -4.96
CA LEU A 364 7.45 -2.12 -4.12
C LEU A 364 7.89 -3.60 -4.21
N LEU A 365 6.95 -4.50 -4.47
CA LEU A 365 7.18 -5.95 -4.44
C LEU A 365 7.50 -6.53 -5.82
N GLU A 366 6.81 -6.04 -6.84
CA GLU A 366 6.89 -6.54 -8.20
C GLU A 366 6.74 -5.35 -9.15
N PRO A 367 7.76 -4.48 -9.29
CA PRO A 367 7.66 -3.28 -10.15
C PRO A 367 7.50 -3.61 -11.64
N GLU A 368 7.98 -4.79 -12.06
CA GLU A 368 7.92 -5.24 -13.44
C GLU A 368 6.51 -5.79 -13.77
N GLY A 369 5.91 -5.31 -14.86
CA GLY A 369 4.63 -5.83 -15.35
C GLY A 369 3.38 -5.24 -14.68
N VAL A 370 3.51 -4.38 -13.67
CA VAL A 370 2.36 -3.66 -13.08
C VAL A 370 1.80 -2.68 -14.10
N ARG A 371 0.51 -2.81 -14.38
CA ARG A 371 -0.21 -1.84 -15.21
C ARG A 371 -0.52 -0.60 -14.39
N MET A 372 -0.21 0.57 -14.96
CA MET A 372 -0.60 1.84 -14.35
C MET A 372 -2.13 1.96 -14.30
N PRO A 373 -2.69 2.40 -13.17
CA PRO A 373 -4.14 2.59 -13.04
C PRO A 373 -4.63 3.74 -13.91
N THR A 374 -5.87 3.62 -14.37
CA THR A 374 -6.54 4.64 -15.17
C THR A 374 -7.17 5.69 -14.27
N VAL A 375 -6.81 6.96 -14.47
CA VAL A 375 -7.38 8.10 -13.73
C VAL A 375 -8.63 8.61 -14.44
N ASN A 376 -9.76 8.66 -13.73
CA ASN A 376 -10.95 9.33 -14.22
C ASN A 376 -10.81 10.85 -14.03
N VAL A 377 -10.23 11.52 -15.04
CA VAL A 377 -10.02 12.97 -15.05
C VAL A 377 -11.32 13.74 -14.89
N LYS A 378 -12.46 13.21 -15.37
CA LYS A 378 -13.77 13.87 -15.19
C LYS A 378 -14.16 13.92 -13.72
N ASN A 379 -14.01 12.82 -12.98
CA ASN A 379 -14.34 12.78 -11.55
C ASN A 379 -13.40 13.70 -10.76
N VAL A 380 -12.10 13.67 -11.06
CA VAL A 380 -11.12 14.55 -10.40
C VAL A 380 -11.44 16.02 -10.63
N THR A 381 -11.68 16.43 -11.88
CA THR A 381 -11.97 17.83 -12.23
C THR A 381 -13.33 18.29 -11.71
N ALA A 382 -14.38 17.44 -11.79
CA ALA A 382 -15.71 17.76 -11.29
C ALA A 382 -15.74 17.89 -9.76
N GLY A 383 -15.12 16.94 -9.04
CA GLY A 383 -15.08 16.99 -7.57
C GLY A 383 -14.31 18.19 -7.04
N MET A 384 -13.28 18.64 -7.75
CA MET A 384 -12.52 19.84 -7.37
C MET A 384 -13.27 21.13 -7.66
N ARG A 385 -13.96 21.23 -8.80
CA ARG A 385 -14.88 22.34 -9.05
C ARG A 385 -15.93 22.45 -7.95
N HIS A 386 -16.48 21.32 -7.52
CA HIS A 386 -17.45 21.27 -6.41
C HIS A 386 -16.85 21.79 -5.10
N SER A 387 -15.65 21.33 -4.74
CA SER A 387 -14.93 21.80 -3.54
C SER A 387 -14.64 23.31 -3.59
N MET A 388 -14.21 23.83 -4.75
CA MET A 388 -13.97 25.27 -4.95
C MET A 388 -15.25 26.10 -4.77
N VAL A 389 -16.38 25.64 -5.32
CA VAL A 389 -17.68 26.31 -5.16
C VAL A 389 -18.10 26.33 -3.69
N MET A 390 -17.87 25.25 -2.95
CA MET A 390 -18.21 25.19 -1.52
C MET A 390 -17.32 26.10 -0.66
N ASN A 391 -16.02 26.16 -0.94
CA ASN A 391 -15.10 27.07 -0.24
C ASN A 391 -15.48 28.55 -0.48
N SER A 392 -15.85 28.90 -1.72
CA SER A 392 -16.35 30.24 -2.08
C SER A 392 -17.62 30.62 -1.30
N LYS A 393 -18.59 29.69 -1.22
CA LYS A 393 -19.84 29.91 -0.45
C LYS A 393 -19.62 30.07 1.05
N ASN A 394 -18.63 29.38 1.61
CA ASN A 394 -18.33 29.40 3.04
C ASN A 394 -17.43 30.58 3.47
N GLY A 395 -17.07 31.49 2.55
CA GLY A 395 -16.23 32.64 2.85
C GLY A 395 -14.80 32.28 3.26
N THR A 396 -14.39 31.03 3.06
CA THR A 396 -13.02 30.57 3.25
C THR A 396 -12.31 30.75 1.92
N GLY A 397 -11.49 31.79 1.77
CA GLY A 397 -10.67 32.01 0.58
C GLY A 397 -9.86 30.77 0.19
N MET A 398 -9.40 30.69 -1.07
CA MET A 398 -8.63 29.55 -1.57
C MET A 398 -7.41 29.28 -0.69
N SER A 399 -7.19 28.03 -0.30
CA SER A 399 -5.97 27.67 0.43
C SER A 399 -4.76 27.75 -0.52
N PRO A 400 -3.54 28.03 -0.01
CA PRO A 400 -2.33 28.01 -0.83
C PRO A 400 -2.11 26.69 -1.58
N THR A 401 -2.59 25.57 -1.02
CA THR A 401 -2.60 24.24 -1.66
C THR A 401 -3.53 24.17 -2.87
N ASP A 402 -4.69 24.84 -2.84
CA ASP A 402 -5.63 24.90 -3.98
C ASP A 402 -5.03 25.68 -5.14
N LEU A 403 -4.29 26.76 -4.86
CA LEU A 403 -3.62 27.61 -5.86
C LEU A 403 -2.44 26.89 -6.53
N VAL A 404 -1.59 26.21 -5.75
CA VAL A 404 -0.46 25.43 -6.29
C VAL A 404 -0.95 24.28 -7.18
N TRP A 405 -2.09 23.67 -6.85
CA TRP A 405 -2.65 22.59 -7.64
C TRP A 405 -3.38 23.07 -8.90
N ALA A 406 -4.14 24.18 -8.83
CA ALA A 406 -4.74 24.80 -10.02
C ALA A 406 -3.68 25.09 -11.09
N ARG A 407 -2.50 25.52 -10.67
CA ARG A 407 -1.32 25.69 -11.54
C ARG A 407 -0.83 24.37 -12.13
N LYS A 408 -0.66 23.32 -11.32
CA LYS A 408 -0.18 22.00 -11.79
C LYS A 408 -1.16 21.31 -12.74
N VAL A 409 -2.47 21.45 -12.53
CA VAL A 409 -3.48 20.82 -13.40
C VAL A 409 -3.80 21.62 -14.64
N GLY A 410 -3.71 22.96 -14.60
CA GLY A 410 -3.65 23.74 -15.83
C GLY A 410 -2.53 23.24 -16.75
N VAL A 411 -1.34 22.99 -16.18
CA VAL A 411 -0.18 22.46 -16.92
C VAL A 411 -0.42 21.01 -17.40
N GLN A 412 -0.98 20.13 -16.57
CA GLN A 412 -1.17 18.73 -16.95
C GLN A 412 -2.30 18.53 -17.98
N ILE A 413 -3.41 19.26 -17.85
CA ILE A 413 -4.47 19.29 -18.86
C ILE A 413 -3.93 19.83 -20.18
N ALA A 414 -3.14 20.92 -20.15
CA ALA A 414 -2.47 21.43 -21.33
C ALA A 414 -1.54 20.39 -21.96
N TRP A 415 -0.79 19.65 -21.15
CA TRP A 415 0.14 18.61 -21.62
C TRP A 415 -0.56 17.38 -22.21
N GLU A 416 -1.61 16.84 -21.57
CA GLU A 416 -2.39 15.71 -22.09
C GLU A 416 -3.18 16.09 -23.34
N THR A 417 -3.66 17.33 -23.40
CA THR A 417 -4.33 17.87 -24.60
C THR A 417 -3.31 18.00 -25.74
N ALA A 418 -2.13 18.59 -25.49
CA ALA A 418 -1.05 18.65 -26.47
C ALA A 418 -0.58 17.26 -26.94
N ARG A 419 -0.54 16.27 -26.04
CA ARG A 419 -0.18 14.89 -26.37
C ARG A 419 -1.23 14.19 -27.25
N ARG A 420 -2.53 14.46 -27.02
CA ARG A 420 -3.62 13.91 -27.86
C ARG A 420 -3.63 14.49 -29.27
N PHE A 421 -3.17 15.72 -29.45
CA PHE A 421 -3.06 16.36 -30.76
C PHE A 421 -1.66 16.17 -31.41
N GLY A 422 -0.65 15.81 -30.64
CA GLY A 422 0.77 15.69 -31.04
C GLY A 422 1.17 14.35 -31.65
N HIS A 423 0.33 13.76 -32.51
CA HIS A 423 0.74 12.66 -33.39
C HIS A 423 1.27 13.18 -34.75
N PHE A 424 1.99 14.31 -34.79
CA PHE A 424 2.72 14.76 -35.98
C PHE A 424 4.06 15.39 -35.60
N LYS A 425 5.09 15.03 -36.37
CA LYS A 425 6.52 15.13 -36.03
C LYS A 425 7.10 16.52 -36.35
N GLN A 426 8.00 16.97 -35.48
CA GLN A 426 9.21 17.77 -35.73
C GLN A 426 9.18 19.30 -35.99
N GLU A 427 8.04 19.99 -36.03
CA GLU A 427 8.01 21.49 -36.07
C GLU A 427 7.39 22.14 -34.82
N VAL A 428 7.08 21.35 -33.78
CA VAL A 428 6.31 21.81 -32.61
C VAL A 428 7.16 22.48 -31.53
N GLU A 429 8.50 22.35 -31.55
CA GLU A 429 9.34 22.88 -30.45
C GLU A 429 9.30 24.42 -30.34
N GLU A 430 9.18 25.17 -31.43
CA GLU A 430 9.10 26.64 -31.36
C GLU A 430 7.70 27.16 -30.97
N VAL A 431 6.63 26.52 -31.45
CA VAL A 431 5.24 26.86 -31.06
C VAL A 431 4.98 26.52 -29.59
N LYS A 432 5.64 25.48 -29.07
CA LYS A 432 5.55 25.02 -27.69
C LYS A 432 6.06 26.06 -26.69
N TRP A 433 7.13 26.80 -27.01
CA TRP A 433 7.62 27.88 -26.17
C TRP A 433 6.69 29.09 -26.19
N VAL A 434 6.21 29.49 -27.36
CA VAL A 434 5.31 30.65 -27.51
C VAL A 434 3.97 30.41 -26.80
N CYS A 435 3.39 29.22 -26.89
CA CYS A 435 2.14 28.89 -26.20
C CYS A 435 2.32 28.79 -24.67
N VAL A 436 3.43 28.22 -24.20
CA VAL A 436 3.73 28.13 -22.76
C VAL A 436 3.98 29.51 -22.16
N ASP A 437 4.72 30.38 -22.85
CA ASP A 437 4.98 31.75 -22.39
C ASP A 437 3.74 32.64 -22.43
N ALA A 438 2.86 32.47 -23.43
CA ALA A 438 1.59 33.18 -23.50
C ALA A 438 0.62 32.74 -22.38
N VAL A 439 0.56 31.44 -22.08
CA VAL A 439 -0.25 30.90 -20.97
C VAL A 439 0.32 31.35 -19.62
N ASN A 440 1.64 31.27 -19.44
CA ASN A 440 2.30 31.72 -18.22
C ASN A 440 2.13 33.22 -18.00
N SER A 441 2.27 34.05 -19.04
CA SER A 441 2.06 35.50 -18.96
C SER A 441 0.60 35.87 -18.65
N SER A 442 -0.36 35.12 -19.21
CA SER A 442 -1.79 35.32 -18.94
C SER A 442 -2.16 34.92 -17.51
N LEU A 443 -1.54 33.85 -16.99
CA LEU A 443 -1.68 33.43 -15.60
C LEU A 443 -1.03 34.46 -14.65
N ASP A 444 0.16 34.96 -14.95
CA ASP A 444 0.85 35.97 -14.12
C ASP A 444 0.06 37.29 -14.06
N TYR A 445 -0.53 37.70 -15.19
CA TYR A 445 -1.41 38.86 -15.25
C TYR A 445 -2.71 38.65 -14.44
N PHE A 446 -3.33 37.47 -14.54
CA PHE A 446 -4.50 37.09 -13.75
C PHE A 446 -4.20 37.15 -12.23
N PHE A 447 -3.05 36.62 -11.79
CA PHE A 447 -2.71 36.62 -10.37
C PHE A 447 -2.33 38.01 -9.85
N ARG A 448 -1.74 38.89 -10.67
CA ARG A 448 -1.55 40.30 -10.31
C ARG A 448 -2.87 41.07 -10.14
N ILE A 449 -3.91 40.69 -10.88
CA ILE A 449 -5.26 41.25 -10.71
C ILE A 449 -5.90 40.73 -9.41
N MET A 450 -5.68 39.45 -9.07
CA MET A 450 -6.20 38.83 -7.85
C MET A 450 -5.55 39.34 -6.55
N ASP A 451 -4.28 39.75 -6.59
CA ASP A 451 -3.57 40.33 -5.43
C ASP A 451 -4.04 41.75 -5.08
N ASN A 452 -4.76 42.44 -5.97
CA ASN A 452 -5.41 43.71 -5.66
C ASN A 452 -6.81 43.44 -5.08
N SER A 453 -6.96 43.65 -3.77
CA SER A 453 -8.05 43.20 -2.89
C SER A 453 -9.46 43.79 -3.14
N GLU A 454 -9.75 44.38 -4.29
CA GLU A 454 -11.04 45.04 -4.58
C GLU A 454 -11.93 44.32 -5.60
N PHE A 455 -11.50 43.21 -6.19
CA PHE A 455 -12.32 42.48 -7.18
C PHE A 455 -13.10 41.31 -6.55
N GLY A 456 -14.43 41.38 -6.64
CA GLY A 456 -15.35 40.37 -6.11
C GLY A 456 -15.40 39.07 -6.92
N LEU A 457 -15.78 37.97 -6.26
CA LEU A 457 -15.82 36.59 -6.77
C LEU A 457 -16.58 36.38 -8.09
N ARG A 458 -17.55 37.24 -8.43
CA ARG A 458 -18.32 37.13 -9.67
C ARG A 458 -17.48 37.50 -10.91
N THR A 459 -16.59 38.47 -10.76
CA THR A 459 -15.67 38.91 -11.82
C THR A 459 -14.62 37.84 -12.12
N CYS A 460 -14.20 37.04 -11.14
CA CYS A 460 -13.25 35.93 -11.35
C CYS A 460 -13.85 34.78 -12.19
N TYR A 461 -15.14 34.46 -12.00
CA TYR A 461 -15.82 33.45 -12.82
C TYR A 461 -15.97 33.92 -14.27
N ASP A 462 -16.42 35.17 -14.46
CA ASP A 462 -16.53 35.78 -15.78
C ASP A 462 -15.15 35.89 -16.48
N TYR A 463 -14.08 36.11 -15.72
CA TYR A 463 -12.71 36.18 -16.26
C TYR A 463 -12.10 34.79 -16.55
N MET A 464 -12.44 33.75 -15.80
CA MET A 464 -11.99 32.38 -16.09
C MET A 464 -12.74 31.78 -17.28
N ASP A 465 -14.03 32.10 -17.45
CA ASP A 465 -14.76 31.82 -18.67
C ASP A 465 -14.19 32.65 -19.84
N SER A 466 -13.82 33.91 -19.61
CA SER A 466 -13.12 34.73 -20.61
C SER A 466 -11.72 34.21 -20.94
N LEU A 467 -10.99 33.63 -19.98
CA LEU A 467 -9.67 33.03 -20.20
C LEU A 467 -9.80 31.70 -20.94
N TYR A 468 -10.81 30.91 -20.62
CA TYR A 468 -11.17 29.71 -21.38
C TYR A 468 -11.55 30.08 -22.82
N ILE A 469 -12.41 31.09 -23.01
CA ILE A 469 -12.80 31.61 -24.32
C ILE A 469 -11.59 32.20 -25.05
N ALA A 470 -10.74 32.99 -24.41
CA ALA A 470 -9.51 33.53 -25.00
C ALA A 470 -8.55 32.42 -25.41
N THR A 471 -8.44 31.35 -24.61
CA THR A 471 -7.65 30.16 -24.96
C THR A 471 -8.26 29.47 -26.18
N GLN A 472 -9.58 29.28 -26.22
CA GLN A 472 -10.28 28.72 -27.40
C GLN A 472 -10.13 29.61 -28.65
N ILE A 473 -10.14 30.94 -28.50
CA ILE A 473 -9.93 31.91 -29.58
C ILE A 473 -8.50 31.87 -30.09
N VAL A 474 -7.50 31.81 -29.21
CA VAL A 474 -6.08 31.67 -29.61
C VAL A 474 -5.87 30.36 -30.34
N PHE A 475 -6.50 29.27 -29.90
CA PHE A 475 -6.47 27.98 -30.62
C PHE A 475 -7.22 28.02 -31.96
N LEU A 476 -8.35 28.73 -32.04
CA LEU A 476 -9.09 28.91 -33.29
C LEU A 476 -8.31 29.76 -34.28
N ILE A 477 -7.66 30.83 -33.82
CA ILE A 477 -6.77 31.67 -34.63
C ILE A 477 -5.58 30.85 -35.11
N ALA A 478 -4.92 30.07 -34.25
CA ALA A 478 -3.83 29.18 -34.64
C ALA A 478 -4.28 28.13 -35.67
N TYR A 479 -5.48 27.57 -35.51
CA TYR A 479 -6.07 26.62 -36.46
C TYR A 479 -6.45 27.27 -37.80
N LEU A 480 -7.02 28.48 -37.80
CA LEU A 480 -7.38 29.22 -39.01
C LEU A 480 -6.13 29.70 -39.75
N TRP A 481 -5.10 30.13 -39.02
CA TRP A 481 -3.80 30.52 -39.57
C TRP A 481 -3.08 29.32 -40.20
N TRP A 482 -3.13 28.15 -39.54
CA TRP A 482 -2.69 26.87 -40.13
C TRP A 482 -3.47 26.52 -41.39
N LYS A 483 -4.79 26.76 -41.40
CA LYS A 483 -5.66 26.47 -42.56
C LYS A 483 -5.34 27.39 -43.75
N GLU A 484 -5.07 28.67 -43.51
CA GLU A 484 -4.59 29.61 -44.55
C GLU A 484 -3.20 29.24 -45.07
N LEU A 485 -2.26 28.88 -44.19
CA LEU A 485 -0.93 28.37 -44.56
C LEU A 485 -1.03 27.08 -45.39
N SER A 486 -1.95 26.17 -45.05
CA SER A 486 -2.18 24.93 -45.81
C SER A 486 -2.80 25.17 -47.19
N HIS A 487 -3.61 26.24 -47.35
CA HIS A 487 -4.14 26.69 -48.63
C HIS A 487 -3.08 27.41 -49.48
N PHE A 488 -2.06 28.01 -48.87
CA PHE A 488 -0.92 28.60 -49.58
C PHE A 488 0.02 27.55 -50.18
N CYS A 489 0.02 26.32 -49.64
CA CYS A 489 0.87 25.21 -50.09
C CYS A 489 0.22 24.26 -51.12
N THR A 490 -1.03 24.46 -51.53
CA THR A 490 -1.62 23.67 -52.62
C THR A 490 -2.49 24.54 -53.53
N GLY A 491 -1.97 24.83 -54.72
CA GLY A 491 -2.71 25.52 -55.77
C GLY A 491 -3.88 24.70 -56.32
N TYR A 492 -4.86 25.45 -56.85
CA TYR A 492 -6.01 24.99 -57.66
C TYR A 492 -7.14 24.24 -56.93
N TYR A 493 -8.11 24.99 -56.41
CA TYR A 493 -9.50 25.08 -56.92
C TYR A 493 -10.37 25.84 -55.90
N GLY A 494 -10.41 27.16 -56.03
CA GLY A 494 -11.41 27.99 -55.38
C GLY A 494 -12.64 28.11 -56.26
N LYS A 495 -13.82 27.69 -55.76
CA LYS A 495 -15.16 28.31 -56.02
C LYS A 495 -16.38 27.57 -55.45
N LEU A 496 -16.28 26.89 -54.29
CA LEU A 496 -17.48 26.38 -53.60
C LEU A 496 -17.57 26.72 -52.10
N ALA A 497 -16.53 27.29 -51.50
CA ALA A 497 -16.50 27.58 -50.06
C ALA A 497 -16.99 29.00 -49.68
N GLU A 498 -17.28 29.87 -50.66
CA GLU A 498 -17.59 31.28 -50.40
C GLU A 498 -19.02 31.51 -49.85
N ASN A 499 -19.95 30.57 -50.07
CA ASN A 499 -21.34 30.73 -49.66
C ASN A 499 -21.66 30.14 -48.27
N THR A 500 -20.84 29.23 -47.75
CA THR A 500 -21.06 28.65 -46.41
C THR A 500 -20.52 29.56 -45.29
N VAL A 501 -19.46 30.32 -45.56
CA VAL A 501 -18.85 31.23 -44.56
C VAL A 501 -19.63 32.54 -44.43
N LYS A 502 -20.24 33.06 -45.52
CA LYS A 502 -21.09 34.27 -45.44
C LYS A 502 -22.38 34.05 -44.66
N THR A 503 -22.85 32.81 -44.53
CA THR A 503 -24.07 32.49 -43.76
C THR A 503 -23.78 32.29 -42.26
N ALA A 504 -22.56 31.83 -41.90
CA ALA A 504 -22.17 31.65 -40.50
C ALA A 504 -21.82 32.98 -39.78
N LEU A 505 -21.41 34.01 -40.53
CA LEU A 505 -21.05 35.32 -39.99
C LEU A 505 -22.25 36.26 -39.72
N PHE A 506 -23.48 35.84 -40.04
CA PHE A 506 -24.68 36.68 -39.85
C PHE A 506 -25.50 36.36 -38.58
N ILE A 507 -25.08 35.39 -37.75
CA ILE A 507 -25.87 34.94 -36.59
C ILE A 507 -25.33 35.42 -35.22
N ASN A 508 -24.14 36.04 -35.14
CA ASN A 508 -23.60 36.51 -33.85
C ASN A 508 -23.02 37.94 -33.87
N ALA A 509 -23.88 38.90 -34.15
CA ALA A 509 -23.78 40.27 -33.63
C ALA A 509 -25.22 40.77 -33.40
N PRO A 510 -25.59 41.36 -32.23
CA PRO A 510 -24.76 42.30 -31.47
C PRO A 510 -24.88 42.19 -29.92
N PHE A 511 -23.76 42.34 -29.20
CA PHE A 511 -23.71 43.11 -27.95
C PHE A 511 -22.30 43.69 -27.81
N ALA A 512 -22.13 44.91 -28.30
CA ALA A 512 -20.99 45.77 -28.03
C ALA A 512 -21.49 47.21 -27.85
N CYS A 513 -22.00 47.47 -26.65
CA CYS A 513 -21.89 48.71 -25.87
C CYS A 513 -22.07 48.32 -24.41
#